data_AF-A0A956AD17-F1
#
_entry.id   AF-A0A956AD17-F1
#
_cell.length_a   1.000
_cell.length_b   1.000
_cell.length_c   1.000
_cell.angle_alpha   90.00
_cell.angle_beta   90.00
_cell.angle_gamma   90.00
#
_symmetry.space_group_name_H-M   'P 1'
#
loop_
_entity.id
_entity.type
_entity.pdbx_description
1 polymer ?
#
loop_
_entity_poly.entity_id
_entity_poly.type
_entity_poly.pdbx_seq_one_letter_code
_entity_poly.pdbx_strand_id
1 'polypeptide(L)'
;MRSIALCYTIAVLVAAPDLANARKKHAPEGYLLFPVVATPDVLARYKGFEAPTIFLYAADGRAIVGSGADGSFKPGMIVPLAPGFYDVRWGAKSAKLPRYRYLVKARQLTVVQSGLLVVVARPTRDQPQHDRCAPWSGRLRVFQRGVLVGRSAPSSSAATGIVQLHPGRYDVEWHGLRTPLEVKDNAILDVPRGYIQPLRDADHHRLAQTKSPGPQTPVLQLCAKGPTQVLAGRFYEMFTPRSTDSAQRLPRVRVRTLVPAEGGLYQPLSPLRVRGYRLFRGKGSKPQLIAP
;
A
#
# COMPACT_ATOMS: atom_id res chain seq x y z
N MET A 1 12.98 13.35 16.71
CA MET A 1 13.72 14.27 15.81
C MET A 1 15.11 13.78 15.34
N ARG A 2 15.66 12.64 15.83
CA ARG A 2 16.99 12.15 15.41
C ARG A 2 17.02 11.35 14.09
N SER A 3 15.88 10.84 13.59
CA SER A 3 15.83 9.99 12.38
C SER A 3 15.88 10.77 11.05
N ILE A 4 15.54 12.06 11.05
CA ILE A 4 15.49 12.90 9.84
C ILE A 4 16.92 13.18 9.35
N ALA A 5 17.82 13.58 10.26
CA ALA A 5 19.22 13.82 9.92
C ALA A 5 19.90 12.56 9.36
N LEU A 6 19.59 11.38 9.90
CA LEU A 6 20.22 10.13 9.48
C LEU A 6 19.87 9.73 8.03
N CYS A 7 18.61 9.90 7.60
CA CYS A 7 18.20 9.55 6.23
C CYS A 7 18.81 10.50 5.19
N TYR A 8 18.91 11.79 5.50
CA TYR A 8 19.60 12.77 4.65
C TYR A 8 21.11 12.49 4.56
N THR A 9 21.75 12.17 5.68
CA THR A 9 23.18 11.83 5.70
C THR A 9 23.48 10.55 4.91
N ILE A 10 22.62 9.52 4.99
CA ILE A 10 22.78 8.28 4.21
C ILE A 10 22.56 8.50 2.72
N ALA A 11 21.52 9.25 2.32
CA ALA A 11 21.28 9.57 0.92
C ALA A 11 22.44 10.38 0.30
N VAL A 12 23.02 11.32 1.06
CA VAL A 12 24.20 12.09 0.64
C VAL A 12 25.46 11.23 0.64
N LEU A 13 25.66 10.31 1.60
CA LEU A 13 26.83 9.43 1.63
C LEU A 13 26.84 8.40 0.49
N VAL A 14 25.69 7.81 0.15
CA VAL A 14 25.57 6.86 -0.97
C VAL A 14 25.75 7.58 -2.30
N ALA A 15 25.24 8.81 -2.41
CA ALA A 15 25.34 9.60 -3.64
C ALA A 15 26.63 10.43 -3.73
N ALA A 16 27.44 10.52 -2.67
CA ALA A 16 28.66 11.35 -2.64
C ALA A 16 29.73 10.93 -3.67
N PRO A 17 30.03 9.64 -3.89
CA PRO A 17 30.95 9.21 -4.94
C PRO A 17 30.44 9.57 -6.33
N ASP A 18 29.14 9.38 -6.57
CA ASP A 18 28.49 9.73 -7.83
C ASP A 18 28.43 11.26 -8.04
N LEU A 19 28.21 12.03 -6.98
CA LEU A 19 28.26 13.49 -7.02
C LEU A 19 29.68 13.99 -7.31
N ALA A 20 30.70 13.39 -6.69
CA ALA A 20 32.09 13.73 -6.93
C ALA A 20 32.52 13.37 -8.36
N ASN A 21 32.08 12.22 -8.89
CA ASN A 21 32.32 11.81 -10.26
C ASN A 21 31.55 12.68 -11.27
N ALA A 22 30.30 13.03 -10.98
CA ALA A 22 29.49 13.92 -11.81
C ALA A 22 30.10 15.33 -11.88
N ARG A 23 30.61 15.85 -10.75
CA ARG A 23 31.34 17.13 -10.68
C ARG A 23 32.64 17.14 -11.48
N LYS A 24 33.29 15.98 -11.65
CA LYS A 24 34.52 15.85 -12.45
C LYS A 24 34.25 15.74 -13.94
N LYS A 25 33.11 15.16 -14.34
CA LYS A 25 32.77 14.86 -15.74
C LYS A 25 31.91 15.92 -16.43
N HIS A 26 31.12 16.66 -15.67
CA HIS A 26 30.17 17.64 -16.19
C HIS A 26 30.54 19.03 -15.68
N ALA A 27 30.37 20.06 -16.52
CA ALA A 27 30.57 21.47 -16.17
C ALA A 27 29.55 21.89 -15.07
N PRO A 28 29.46 23.15 -14.57
CA PRO A 28 28.68 23.50 -13.38
C PRO A 28 27.15 23.49 -13.62
N GLU A 29 26.65 22.33 -14.01
CA GLU A 29 25.27 21.93 -14.12
C GLU A 29 24.74 21.71 -12.69
N GLY A 30 23.50 22.10 -12.43
CA GLY A 30 22.87 21.73 -11.17
C GLY A 30 22.63 20.22 -11.13
N TYR A 31 22.29 19.69 -9.95
CA TYR A 31 22.12 18.26 -9.76
C TYR A 31 20.74 17.97 -9.19
N LEU A 32 20.07 16.95 -9.73
CA LEU A 32 18.83 16.42 -9.16
C LEU A 32 19.09 15.02 -8.60
N LEU A 33 18.84 14.83 -7.30
CA LEU A 33 18.98 13.55 -6.61
C LEU A 33 17.61 12.92 -6.37
N PHE A 34 17.44 11.67 -6.80
CA PHE A 34 16.34 10.82 -6.36
C PHE A 34 16.80 10.04 -5.13
N PRO A 35 16.43 10.40 -3.90
CA PRO A 35 16.98 9.75 -2.72
C PRO A 35 16.48 8.30 -2.59
N VAL A 36 17.25 7.45 -1.90
CA VAL A 36 16.74 6.20 -1.33
C VAL A 36 16.40 6.48 0.12
N VAL A 37 15.12 6.46 0.48
CA VAL A 37 14.67 6.78 1.85
C VAL A 37 14.82 5.59 2.79
N ALA A 38 15.02 4.38 2.25
CA ALA A 38 15.29 3.19 3.02
C ALA A 38 16.77 3.12 3.40
N THR A 39 17.07 3.14 4.70
CA THR A 39 18.44 2.89 5.20
C THR A 39 18.85 1.44 4.94
N PRO A 40 20.16 1.11 4.94
CA PRO A 40 20.61 -0.29 4.85
C PRO A 40 19.94 -1.19 5.89
N ASP A 41 19.73 -0.70 7.12
CA ASP A 41 19.03 -1.44 8.16
C ASP A 41 17.55 -1.69 7.83
N VAL A 42 16.86 -0.73 7.21
CA VAL A 42 15.47 -0.90 6.75
C VAL A 42 15.44 -1.92 5.61
N LEU A 43 16.36 -1.83 4.65
CA LEU A 43 16.46 -2.80 3.55
C LEU A 43 16.87 -4.20 4.03
N ALA A 44 17.66 -4.30 5.10
CA ALA A 44 18.04 -5.56 5.71
C ALA A 44 16.88 -6.19 6.51
N ARG A 45 16.07 -5.37 7.19
CA ARG A 45 14.90 -5.81 7.96
C ARG A 45 13.71 -6.20 7.08
N TYR A 46 13.54 -5.52 5.96
CA TYR A 46 12.40 -5.70 5.08
C TYR A 46 12.88 -6.11 3.69
N LYS A 47 12.62 -7.37 3.31
CA LYS A 47 12.93 -7.88 1.96
C LYS A 47 11.80 -7.56 0.99
N GLY A 48 12.10 -7.46 -0.31
CA GLY A 48 11.10 -7.19 -1.35
C GLY A 48 10.91 -5.72 -1.71
N PHE A 49 11.90 -4.87 -1.41
CA PHE A 49 11.92 -3.49 -1.89
C PHE A 49 11.80 -3.42 -3.42
N GLU A 50 10.76 -2.77 -3.90
CA GLU A 50 10.60 -2.43 -5.30
C GLU A 50 10.54 -0.90 -5.38
N ALA A 51 11.59 -0.32 -5.96
CA ALA A 51 11.62 1.10 -6.25
C ALA A 51 10.58 1.43 -7.33
N PRO A 52 9.78 2.50 -7.16
CA PRO A 52 8.95 2.99 -8.25
C PRO A 52 9.85 3.48 -9.40
N THR A 53 9.35 3.37 -10.63
CA THR A 53 10.00 4.05 -11.76
C THR A 53 9.78 5.55 -11.64
N ILE A 54 10.82 6.33 -11.93
CA ILE A 54 10.75 7.79 -11.89
C ILE A 54 10.95 8.33 -13.30
N PHE A 55 10.09 9.24 -13.74
CA PHE A 55 10.19 9.90 -15.04
C PHE A 55 10.46 11.39 -14.85
N LEU A 56 11.42 11.90 -15.60
CA LEU A 56 11.83 13.30 -15.56
C LEU A 56 11.41 13.98 -16.87
N TYR A 57 10.93 15.22 -16.76
CA TYR A 57 10.54 16.06 -17.88
C TYR A 57 11.18 17.44 -17.75
N ALA A 58 11.62 18.00 -18.87
CA ALA A 58 12.05 19.39 -18.94
C ALA A 58 10.83 20.34 -18.86
N ALA A 59 11.07 21.64 -18.68
CA ALA A 59 10.03 22.65 -18.54
C ALA A 59 9.08 22.73 -19.76
N ASP A 60 9.56 22.37 -20.96
CA ASP A 60 8.79 22.27 -22.20
C ASP A 60 7.91 21.00 -22.28
N GLY A 61 7.97 20.12 -21.27
CA GLY A 61 7.24 18.86 -21.20
C GLY A 61 7.93 17.69 -21.89
N ARG A 62 9.09 17.89 -22.53
CA ARG A 62 9.88 16.83 -23.17
C ARG A 62 10.43 15.87 -22.11
N ALA A 63 10.30 14.57 -22.36
CA ALA A 63 10.84 13.55 -21.47
C ALA A 63 12.38 13.53 -21.54
N ILE A 64 13.01 13.52 -20.37
CA ILE A 64 14.44 13.23 -20.22
C ILE A 64 14.56 11.74 -19.98
N VAL A 65 15.37 11.06 -20.79
CA VAL A 65 15.46 9.60 -20.81
C VAL A 65 16.52 9.16 -19.80
N GLY A 66 16.11 8.34 -18.82
CA GLY A 66 16.99 7.68 -17.87
C GLY A 66 17.56 6.36 -18.42
N SER A 67 18.31 5.64 -17.58
CA SER A 67 18.99 4.39 -17.96
C SER A 67 18.10 3.14 -17.89
N GLY A 68 16.84 3.25 -17.44
CA GLY A 68 15.88 2.14 -17.46
C GLY A 68 15.45 1.77 -18.88
N ALA A 69 15.00 0.52 -19.08
CA ALA A 69 14.51 0.04 -20.38
C ALA A 69 13.29 0.84 -20.89
N ASP A 70 12.51 1.41 -19.98
CA ASP A 70 11.40 2.31 -20.26
C ASP A 70 11.81 3.80 -20.21
N GLY A 71 13.11 4.10 -20.15
CA GLY A 71 13.64 5.46 -19.98
C GLY A 71 13.40 6.05 -18.58
N SER A 72 13.10 5.22 -17.58
CA SER A 72 12.97 5.66 -16.19
C SER A 72 14.31 5.85 -15.50
N PHE A 73 14.27 6.60 -14.40
CA PHE A 73 15.32 6.73 -13.42
C PHE A 73 15.02 5.85 -12.20
N LYS A 74 16.07 5.40 -11.54
CA LYS A 74 16.00 4.64 -10.29
C LYS A 74 16.32 5.55 -9.09
N PRO A 75 15.76 5.26 -7.90
CA PRO A 75 16.24 5.84 -6.65
C PRO A 75 17.74 5.62 -6.47
N GLY A 76 18.41 6.58 -5.84
CA GLY A 76 19.86 6.65 -5.65
C GLY A 76 20.61 7.41 -6.74
N MET A 77 19.97 7.68 -7.89
CA MET A 77 20.64 8.35 -9.00
C MET A 77 20.74 9.86 -8.81
N ILE A 78 21.90 10.41 -9.20
CA ILE A 78 22.09 11.85 -9.44
C ILE A 78 22.04 12.11 -10.93
N VAL A 79 21.23 13.08 -11.34
CA VAL A 79 21.11 13.53 -12.73
C VAL A 79 21.71 14.93 -12.85
N PRO A 80 22.77 15.14 -13.64
CA PRO A 80 23.26 16.47 -13.98
C PRO A 80 22.28 17.14 -14.95
N LEU A 81 21.92 18.39 -14.66
CA LEU A 81 20.92 19.16 -15.40
C LEU A 81 21.32 20.64 -15.46
N ALA A 82 20.98 21.31 -16.57
CA ALA A 82 21.07 22.76 -16.61
C ALA A 82 20.20 23.39 -15.50
N PRO A 83 20.57 24.57 -14.96
CA PRO A 83 19.70 25.27 -14.03
C PRO A 83 18.34 25.58 -14.67
N GLY A 84 17.25 25.29 -13.96
CA GLY A 84 15.91 25.44 -14.51
C GLY A 84 14.84 24.66 -13.76
N PHE A 85 13.63 24.68 -14.30
CA PHE A 85 12.51 23.92 -13.76
C PHE A 85 12.38 22.57 -14.44
N TYR A 86 12.12 21.55 -13.63
CA TYR A 86 11.95 20.17 -14.07
C TYR A 86 10.74 19.56 -13.38
N ASP A 87 10.06 18.68 -14.11
CA ASP A 87 8.90 17.96 -13.62
C ASP A 87 9.25 16.50 -13.38
N VAL A 88 8.92 15.98 -12.21
CA VAL A 88 9.15 14.58 -11.83
C VAL A 88 7.81 13.86 -11.69
N ARG A 89 7.71 12.65 -12.25
CA ARG A 89 6.55 11.76 -12.10
C ARG A 89 7.00 10.42 -11.53
N TRP A 90 6.19 9.89 -10.62
CA TRP A 90 6.44 8.60 -9.97
C TRP A 90 5.48 7.51 -10.50
N GLY A 91 6.01 6.31 -10.72
CA GLY A 91 5.26 5.07 -10.90
C GLY A 91 4.97 4.63 -12.33
N ALA A 92 4.25 5.43 -13.11
CA ALA A 92 3.86 5.03 -14.48
C ALA A 92 3.88 6.20 -15.46
N LYS A 93 4.13 5.93 -16.75
CA LYS A 93 3.94 6.90 -17.84
C LYS A 93 2.44 7.08 -18.13
N SER A 94 1.72 7.74 -17.22
CA SER A 94 0.29 8.04 -17.35
C SER A 94 0.03 9.53 -17.19
N ALA A 95 -0.75 10.12 -18.11
CA ALA A 95 -1.17 11.51 -18.03
C ALA A 95 -2.07 11.80 -16.82
N LYS A 96 -2.70 10.78 -16.22
CA LYS A 96 -3.56 10.92 -15.04
C LYS A 96 -2.76 11.19 -13.76
N LEU A 97 -1.47 10.87 -13.76
CA LEU A 97 -0.59 11.03 -12.61
C LEU A 97 0.00 12.45 -12.57
N PRO A 98 0.05 13.07 -11.37
CA PRO A 98 0.63 14.40 -11.21
C PRO A 98 2.11 14.41 -11.60
N ARG A 99 2.55 15.58 -12.07
CA ARG A 99 3.96 15.94 -12.17
C ARG A 99 4.28 16.90 -11.03
N TYR A 100 5.43 16.70 -10.41
CA TYR A 100 5.91 17.49 -9.28
C TYR A 100 7.07 18.36 -9.76
N ARG A 101 6.94 19.67 -9.62
CA ARG A 101 7.89 20.64 -10.16
C ARG A 101 9.01 20.92 -9.17
N TYR A 102 10.25 20.83 -9.65
CA TYR A 102 11.48 21.10 -8.90
C TYR A 102 12.29 22.18 -9.59
N LEU A 103 12.94 23.03 -8.80
CA LEU A 103 13.91 24.01 -9.27
C LEU A 103 15.32 23.45 -9.06
N VAL A 104 16.06 23.29 -10.15
CA VAL A 104 17.49 22.94 -10.13
C VAL A 104 18.29 24.23 -10.25
N LYS A 105 19.15 24.51 -9.27
CA LYS A 105 20.01 25.70 -9.23
C LYS A 105 21.45 25.33 -9.60
N ALA A 106 22.16 26.27 -10.21
CA ALA A 106 23.56 26.08 -10.59
C ALA A 106 24.41 25.64 -9.40
N ARG A 107 25.23 24.59 -9.59
CA ARG A 107 26.15 24.04 -8.58
C ARG A 107 25.47 23.56 -7.29
N GLN A 108 24.14 23.41 -7.27
CA GLN A 108 23.39 22.94 -6.11
C GLN A 108 22.81 21.56 -6.34
N LEU A 109 22.63 20.81 -5.25
CA LEU A 109 21.94 19.53 -5.23
C LEU A 109 20.49 19.77 -4.80
N THR A 110 19.55 19.54 -5.72
CA THR A 110 18.12 19.50 -5.44
C THR A 110 17.72 18.06 -5.12
N VAL A 111 17.16 17.83 -3.94
CA VAL A 111 16.70 16.50 -3.52
C VAL A 111 15.21 16.36 -3.82
N VAL A 112 14.83 15.32 -4.56
CA VAL A 112 13.44 15.00 -4.84
C VAL A 112 12.78 14.44 -3.58
N GLN A 113 11.66 15.03 -3.19
CA GLN A 113 10.91 14.62 -2.01
C GLN A 113 10.35 13.21 -2.16
N SER A 114 10.45 12.41 -1.10
CA SER A 114 9.88 11.07 -1.06
C SER A 114 9.68 10.54 0.35
N GLY A 115 8.74 9.62 0.51
CA GLY A 115 8.51 8.85 1.72
C GLY A 115 8.44 7.35 1.41
N LEU A 116 8.46 6.54 2.44
CA LEU A 116 8.47 5.08 2.36
C LEU A 116 7.20 4.51 2.98
N LEU A 117 6.47 3.68 2.25
CA LEU A 117 5.39 2.85 2.78
C LEU A 117 5.92 1.45 3.05
N VAL A 118 5.63 0.93 4.24
CA VAL A 118 6.03 -0.42 4.67
C VAL A 118 4.82 -1.14 5.24
N VAL A 119 4.45 -2.29 4.68
CA VAL A 119 3.55 -3.25 5.36
C VAL A 119 4.44 -4.16 6.23
N VAL A 120 4.00 -4.75 7.35
CA VAL A 120 4.87 -5.67 8.16
C VAL A 120 4.15 -6.93 8.71
N ALA A 121 3.62 -7.81 7.87
CA ALA A 121 3.09 -9.14 8.20
C ALA A 121 3.80 -9.79 9.39
N ARG A 122 3.02 -10.44 10.26
CA ARG A 122 3.58 -11.13 11.43
C ARG A 122 4.49 -12.30 11.03
N PRO A 123 5.37 -12.76 11.95
CA PRO A 123 6.26 -13.90 11.71
C PRO A 123 5.52 -15.12 11.15
N THR A 124 6.17 -15.88 10.27
CA THR A 124 5.58 -17.06 9.59
C THR A 124 4.93 -18.07 10.55
N ARG A 125 5.49 -18.22 11.76
CA ARG A 125 4.95 -19.10 12.81
C ARG A 125 3.59 -18.69 13.37
N ASP A 126 3.24 -17.40 13.28
CA ASP A 126 1.99 -16.85 13.78
C ASP A 126 0.93 -16.78 12.65
N GLN A 127 1.27 -17.23 11.44
CA GLN A 127 0.40 -17.21 10.27
C GLN A 127 -0.48 -18.46 10.23
N PRO A 128 -1.75 -18.34 9.81
CA PRO A 128 -2.63 -19.49 9.61
C PRO A 128 -2.05 -20.41 8.52
N GLN A 129 -1.82 -21.68 8.87
CA GLN A 129 -1.17 -22.70 8.01
C GLN A 129 -2.15 -23.47 7.10
N HIS A 130 -3.37 -22.97 6.87
CA HIS A 130 -4.41 -23.73 6.16
C HIS A 130 -4.65 -23.25 4.73
N ASP A 131 -4.71 -24.21 3.79
CA ASP A 131 -4.67 -24.02 2.32
C ASP A 131 -5.83 -23.23 1.70
N ARG A 132 -6.87 -22.90 2.47
CA ARG A 132 -8.03 -22.13 1.98
C ARG A 132 -8.06 -20.67 2.45
N CYS A 133 -7.17 -20.31 3.37
CA CYS A 133 -6.91 -18.92 3.70
C CYS A 133 -5.94 -18.34 2.67
N ALA A 134 -6.18 -17.10 2.21
CA ALA A 134 -5.15 -16.41 1.48
C ALA A 134 -3.91 -16.33 2.39
N PRO A 135 -2.76 -16.93 2.00
CA PRO A 135 -1.53 -16.75 2.76
C PRO A 135 -1.27 -15.25 2.87
N TRP A 136 -0.69 -14.79 3.98
CA TRP A 136 -0.38 -13.37 4.22
C TRP A 136 0.68 -12.79 3.24
N SER A 137 0.95 -13.48 2.13
CA SER A 137 1.85 -13.14 1.01
C SER A 137 1.19 -12.22 -0.03
N GLY A 138 0.21 -11.41 0.37
CA GLY A 138 -0.44 -10.45 -0.53
C GLY A 138 0.56 -9.45 -1.10
N ARG A 139 0.46 -9.16 -2.40
CA ARG A 139 1.24 -8.08 -3.03
C ARG A 139 0.73 -6.74 -2.54
N LEU A 140 1.65 -5.88 -2.09
CA LEU A 140 1.35 -4.49 -1.85
C LEU A 140 1.18 -3.79 -3.20
N ARG A 141 0.08 -3.07 -3.38
CA ARG A 141 -0.16 -2.23 -4.56
C ARG A 141 -0.60 -0.86 -4.09
N VAL A 142 -0.04 0.17 -4.70
CA VAL A 142 -0.33 1.56 -4.35
C VAL A 142 -0.92 2.23 -5.57
N PHE A 143 -2.07 2.88 -5.37
CA PHE A 143 -2.77 3.61 -6.41
C PHE A 143 -2.80 5.10 -6.08
N GLN A 144 -2.68 5.92 -7.13
CA GLN A 144 -2.96 7.35 -7.07
C GLN A 144 -3.97 7.66 -8.16
N ARG A 145 -5.13 8.22 -7.79
CA ARG A 145 -6.23 8.51 -8.74
C ARG A 145 -6.62 7.28 -9.58
N GLY A 146 -6.63 6.10 -8.96
CA GLY A 146 -6.96 4.82 -9.60
C GLY A 146 -5.88 4.21 -10.50
N VAL A 147 -4.73 4.87 -10.67
CA VAL A 147 -3.60 4.35 -11.45
C VAL A 147 -2.58 3.70 -10.51
N LEU A 148 -2.10 2.50 -10.85
CA LEU A 148 -1.05 1.82 -10.10
C LEU A 148 0.26 2.61 -10.23
N VAL A 149 0.79 3.11 -9.11
CA VAL A 149 2.03 3.90 -9.04
C VAL A 149 3.18 3.16 -8.38
N GLY A 150 2.88 2.08 -7.68
CA GLY A 150 3.88 1.25 -7.04
C GLY A 150 3.30 -0.10 -6.69
N ARG A 151 4.16 -1.09 -6.66
CA ARG A 151 3.85 -2.42 -6.19
C ARG A 151 5.09 -2.98 -5.53
N SER A 152 4.92 -4.02 -4.73
CA SER A 152 6.03 -4.80 -4.23
C SER A 152 5.67 -6.28 -4.26
N ALA A 153 6.62 -7.09 -4.70
CA ALA A 153 6.48 -8.54 -4.74
C ALA A 153 6.50 -9.13 -3.32
N PRO A 154 5.83 -10.27 -3.08
CA PRO A 154 5.93 -10.96 -1.80
C PRO A 154 7.36 -11.49 -1.63
N SER A 155 7.97 -11.34 -0.46
CA SER A 155 9.22 -12.03 -0.13
C SER A 155 8.93 -13.34 0.62
N SER A 156 9.84 -14.30 0.50
CA SER A 156 9.77 -15.61 1.18
C SER A 156 10.11 -15.57 2.67
N SER A 157 10.54 -14.43 3.19
CA SER A 157 10.81 -14.20 4.61
C SER A 157 9.75 -13.27 5.21
N ALA A 158 9.71 -13.13 6.54
CA ALA A 158 8.69 -12.44 7.35
C ALA A 158 8.49 -10.91 7.10
N ALA A 159 8.70 -10.42 5.87
CA ALA A 159 8.44 -9.06 5.41
C ALA A 159 8.01 -9.15 3.93
N THR A 160 6.79 -8.82 3.51
CA THR A 160 6.19 -7.50 3.40
C THR A 160 6.67 -6.54 2.35
N GLY A 161 5.70 -5.84 1.78
CA GLY A 161 5.92 -4.89 0.73
C GLY A 161 6.45 -3.56 1.24
N ILE A 162 7.48 -3.07 0.56
CA ILE A 162 8.02 -1.72 0.71
C ILE A 162 7.86 -1.01 -0.62
N VAL A 163 7.31 0.19 -0.59
CA VAL A 163 7.19 1.04 -1.78
C VAL A 163 7.59 2.46 -1.39
N GLN A 164 8.58 3.01 -2.09
CA GLN A 164 8.92 4.43 -1.99
C GLN A 164 7.98 5.24 -2.90
N LEU A 165 7.56 6.43 -2.49
CA LEU A 165 6.63 7.28 -3.24
C LEU A 165 6.94 8.76 -2.98
N HIS A 166 6.46 9.64 -3.86
CA HIS A 166 6.38 11.07 -3.56
C HIS A 166 5.41 11.33 -2.38
N PRO A 167 5.56 12.41 -1.60
CA PRO A 167 4.55 12.80 -0.62
C PRO A 167 3.18 13.04 -1.26
N GLY A 168 2.12 12.61 -0.58
CA GLY A 168 0.75 12.74 -1.08
C GLY A 168 -0.20 11.68 -0.56
N ARG A 169 -1.43 11.70 -1.08
CA ARG A 169 -2.48 10.74 -0.71
C ARG A 169 -2.58 9.62 -1.73
N TYR A 170 -2.66 8.40 -1.22
CA TYR A 170 -2.66 7.17 -1.99
C TYR A 170 -3.70 6.19 -1.47
N ASP A 171 -4.25 5.37 -2.37
CA ASP A 171 -5.01 4.18 -1.98
C ASP A 171 -4.05 3.00 -1.92
N VAL A 172 -3.83 2.48 -0.72
CA VAL A 172 -2.93 1.35 -0.48
C VAL A 172 -3.77 0.07 -0.46
N GLU A 173 -3.47 -0.85 -1.37
CA GLU A 173 -4.15 -2.12 -1.54
C GLU A 173 -3.28 -3.27 -1.03
N TRP A 174 -3.88 -4.12 -0.20
CA TRP A 174 -3.31 -5.40 0.20
C TRP A 174 -4.45 -6.43 0.30
N HIS A 175 -4.27 -7.59 -0.31
CA HIS A 175 -5.34 -8.60 -0.46
C HIS A 175 -6.63 -8.09 -1.14
N GLY A 176 -6.49 -7.09 -2.03
CA GLY A 176 -7.65 -6.47 -2.71
C GLY A 176 -8.49 -5.54 -1.82
N LEU A 177 -8.09 -5.35 -0.57
CA LEU A 177 -8.67 -4.38 0.36
C LEU A 177 -7.85 -3.08 0.29
N ARG A 178 -8.52 -1.93 0.22
CA ARG A 178 -7.90 -0.62 0.06
C ARG A 178 -8.13 0.27 1.27
N THR A 179 -7.05 0.90 1.73
CA THR A 179 -7.08 1.94 2.76
C THR A 179 -6.40 3.20 2.23
N PRO A 180 -7.05 4.38 2.34
CA PRO A 180 -6.41 5.65 1.99
C PRO A 180 -5.34 5.99 3.03
N LEU A 181 -4.14 6.34 2.58
CA LEU A 181 -3.03 6.76 3.43
C LEU A 181 -2.33 7.98 2.85
N GLU A 182 -1.72 8.76 3.74
CA GLU A 182 -0.92 9.93 3.39
C GLU A 182 0.56 9.64 3.62
N VAL A 183 1.35 9.73 2.56
CA VAL A 183 2.81 9.65 2.60
C VAL A 183 3.34 11.04 2.86
N LYS A 184 4.21 11.16 3.87
CA LYS A 184 4.90 12.41 4.21
C LYS A 184 6.34 12.37 3.72
N ASP A 185 6.90 13.56 3.49
CA ASP A 185 8.29 13.71 3.08
C ASP A 185 9.24 13.17 4.14
N ASN A 186 10.22 12.37 3.71
CA ASN A 186 11.22 11.69 4.53
C ASN A 186 10.64 10.87 5.69
N ALA A 187 9.40 10.39 5.57
CA ALA A 187 8.76 9.55 6.56
C ALA A 187 8.77 8.08 6.12
N ILE A 188 9.06 7.20 7.08
CA ILE A 188 8.75 5.78 6.95
C ILE A 188 7.39 5.59 7.63
N LEU A 189 6.39 5.21 6.84
CA LEU A 189 5.06 4.92 7.33
C LEU A 189 4.84 3.41 7.30
N ASP A 190 4.75 2.84 8.50
CA ASP A 190 4.19 1.52 8.69
C ASP A 190 2.70 1.59 8.40
N VAL A 191 2.28 0.92 7.31
CA VAL A 191 0.90 0.80 6.89
C VAL A 191 0.10 0.19 8.05
N PRO A 192 -0.90 0.91 8.59
CA PRO A 192 -1.70 0.43 9.70
C PRO A 192 -2.42 -0.88 9.33
N ARG A 193 -2.33 -1.86 10.22
CA ARG A 193 -2.92 -3.19 10.06
C ARG A 193 -3.64 -3.60 11.32
N GLY A 194 -4.53 -4.57 11.18
CA GLY A 194 -5.21 -5.21 12.29
C GLY A 194 -5.54 -6.66 11.97
N TYR A 195 -6.29 -7.29 12.88
CA TYR A 195 -6.64 -8.70 12.79
C TYR A 195 -8.13 -8.91 12.94
N ILE A 196 -8.62 -9.92 12.23
CA ILE A 196 -9.94 -10.50 12.44
C ILE A 196 -9.73 -11.88 13.07
N GLN A 197 -10.33 -12.13 14.24
CA GLN A 197 -10.19 -13.40 14.95
C GLN A 197 -10.78 -14.57 14.15
N PRO A 198 -10.29 -15.80 14.37
CA PRO A 198 -10.83 -16.96 13.68
C PRO A 198 -12.32 -17.17 13.99
N LEU A 199 -13.07 -17.58 12.97
CA LEU A 199 -14.51 -17.82 13.04
C LEU A 199 -14.81 -19.30 12.78
N ARG A 200 -15.70 -19.90 13.59
CA ARG A 200 -16.02 -21.35 13.52
C ARG A 200 -16.58 -21.80 12.16
N ASP A 201 -17.12 -20.89 11.35
CA ASP A 201 -17.67 -21.13 10.00
C ASP A 201 -16.95 -20.32 8.90
N ALA A 202 -15.65 -20.06 9.05
CA ALA A 202 -14.96 -19.06 8.22
C ALA A 202 -15.04 -19.28 6.70
N ASP A 203 -15.28 -20.51 6.20
CA ASP A 203 -15.58 -20.80 4.78
C ASP A 203 -16.76 -19.97 4.22
N HIS A 204 -17.65 -19.50 5.09
CA HIS A 204 -18.79 -18.66 4.75
C HIS A 204 -18.57 -17.17 4.96
N HIS A 205 -17.45 -16.78 5.57
CA HIS A 205 -17.14 -15.40 5.92
C HIS A 205 -16.10 -14.79 4.96
N ARG A 206 -16.45 -13.64 4.39
CA ARG A 206 -15.60 -12.90 3.46
C ARG A 206 -15.57 -11.44 3.81
N LEU A 207 -14.43 -10.78 3.62
CA LEU A 207 -14.28 -9.35 3.73
C LEU A 207 -14.26 -8.70 2.35
N ALA A 208 -14.95 -7.58 2.19
CA ALA A 208 -14.99 -6.81 0.96
C ALA A 208 -14.85 -5.30 1.22
N GLN A 209 -14.36 -4.58 0.22
CA GLN A 209 -14.27 -3.12 0.27
C GLN A 209 -15.66 -2.46 0.31
N THR A 210 -16.62 -3.03 -0.42
CA THR A 210 -17.95 -2.44 -0.62
C THR A 210 -19.04 -3.36 -0.10
N LYS A 211 -20.20 -2.76 0.20
CA LYS A 211 -21.37 -3.52 0.67
C LYS A 211 -21.87 -4.50 -0.38
N SER A 212 -21.70 -4.23 -1.67
CA SER A 212 -22.17 -5.10 -2.77
C SER A 212 -21.03 -5.32 -3.77
N PRO A 213 -20.07 -6.21 -3.47
CA PRO A 213 -19.00 -6.49 -4.40
C PRO A 213 -19.58 -7.12 -5.67
N GLY A 214 -19.19 -6.57 -6.83
CA GLY A 214 -19.50 -7.17 -8.12
C GLY A 214 -18.65 -8.41 -8.38
N PRO A 215 -18.88 -9.13 -9.49
CA PRO A 215 -18.13 -10.34 -9.85
C PRO A 215 -16.62 -10.13 -9.91
N GLN A 216 -16.17 -8.92 -10.23
CA GLN A 216 -14.76 -8.55 -10.35
C GLN A 216 -14.19 -7.84 -9.11
N THR A 217 -15.01 -7.60 -8.07
CA THR A 217 -14.53 -6.94 -6.85
C THR A 217 -13.79 -7.96 -5.99
N PRO A 218 -12.53 -7.71 -5.61
CA PRO A 218 -11.79 -8.60 -4.73
C PRO A 218 -12.53 -8.81 -3.40
N VAL A 219 -12.56 -10.07 -2.95
CA VAL A 219 -13.10 -10.47 -1.65
C VAL A 219 -12.08 -11.35 -0.96
N LEU A 220 -11.81 -11.08 0.31
CA LEU A 220 -10.86 -11.84 1.12
C LEU A 220 -11.62 -12.89 1.93
N GLN A 221 -11.28 -14.16 1.78
CA GLN A 221 -11.79 -15.23 2.64
C GLN A 221 -11.17 -15.12 4.03
N LEU A 222 -11.97 -15.21 5.10
CA LEU A 222 -11.48 -15.19 6.48
C LEU A 222 -11.07 -16.59 6.94
N CYS A 223 -10.21 -16.66 7.96
CA CYS A 223 -9.67 -17.91 8.48
C CYS A 223 -10.48 -18.57 9.59
N ALA A 224 -10.56 -19.90 9.52
CA ALA A 224 -11.18 -20.74 10.55
C ALA A 224 -10.22 -21.05 11.69
N LYS A 225 -8.90 -21.05 11.41
CA LYS A 225 -7.83 -21.31 12.37
C LYS A 225 -6.84 -20.16 12.31
N GLY A 226 -6.60 -19.49 13.44
CA GLY A 226 -5.73 -18.32 13.53
C GLY A 226 -6.37 -17.01 13.04
N PRO A 227 -5.81 -15.85 13.43
CA PRO A 227 -6.31 -14.56 13.01
C PRO A 227 -6.08 -14.32 11.51
N THR A 228 -6.95 -13.55 10.86
CA THR A 228 -6.72 -13.03 9.51
C THR A 228 -6.16 -11.62 9.61
N GLN A 229 -4.93 -11.40 9.13
CA GLN A 229 -4.36 -10.05 9.11
C GLN A 229 -4.83 -9.27 7.88
N VAL A 230 -5.24 -8.03 8.08
CA VAL A 230 -5.69 -7.12 7.02
C VAL A 230 -5.19 -5.70 7.28
N LEU A 231 -5.34 -4.81 6.30
CA LEU A 231 -5.13 -3.37 6.52
C LEU A 231 -6.13 -2.87 7.56
N ALA A 232 -5.72 -1.93 8.42
CA ALA A 232 -6.67 -1.25 9.29
C ALA A 232 -7.57 -0.36 8.43
N GLY A 233 -8.86 -0.31 8.75
CA GLY A 233 -9.82 0.36 7.90
C GLY A 233 -11.25 -0.09 8.12
N ARG A 234 -12.14 0.37 7.24
CA ARG A 234 -13.57 0.06 7.27
C ARG A 234 -13.92 -0.80 6.08
N PHE A 235 -14.40 -2.00 6.34
CA PHE A 235 -14.75 -3.00 5.33
C PHE A 235 -16.16 -3.53 5.58
N TYR A 236 -16.60 -4.45 4.73
CA TYR A 236 -17.85 -5.18 4.90
C TYR A 236 -17.55 -6.67 5.06
N GLU A 237 -17.94 -7.21 6.20
CA GLU A 237 -17.99 -8.64 6.41
C GLU A 237 -19.28 -9.19 5.80
N MET A 238 -19.13 -10.17 4.93
CA MET A 238 -20.20 -10.90 4.28
C MET A 238 -20.21 -12.32 4.83
N PHE A 239 -21.34 -12.75 5.37
CA PHE A 239 -21.52 -14.13 5.79
C PHE A 239 -22.77 -14.75 5.16
N THR A 240 -22.69 -16.03 4.86
CA THR A 240 -23.83 -16.82 4.40
C THR A 240 -24.12 -17.85 5.48
N PRO A 241 -25.22 -17.73 6.24
CA PRO A 241 -25.49 -18.69 7.29
C PRO A 241 -25.67 -20.09 6.68
N ARG A 242 -25.14 -21.11 7.36
CA ARG A 242 -25.46 -22.51 7.02
C ARG A 242 -26.92 -22.74 7.36
N SER A 243 -27.73 -23.05 6.35
CA SER A 243 -29.06 -23.62 6.59
C SER A 243 -28.89 -25.10 6.92
N THR A 244 -29.49 -25.57 8.02
CA THR A 244 -29.71 -27.01 8.26
C THR A 244 -30.76 -27.59 7.32
N ASP A 245 -31.52 -26.73 6.64
CA ASP A 245 -32.60 -27.08 5.74
C ASP A 245 -32.15 -26.86 4.29
N SER A 246 -31.94 -27.95 3.55
CA SER A 246 -31.29 -27.97 2.22
C SER A 246 -32.07 -27.25 1.11
N ALA A 247 -33.29 -26.78 1.40
CA ALA A 247 -34.15 -26.08 0.45
C ALA A 247 -34.06 -24.54 0.48
N GLN A 248 -33.46 -23.93 1.51
CA GLN A 248 -33.45 -22.47 1.65
C GLN A 248 -32.06 -21.85 1.42
N ARG A 249 -31.90 -21.15 0.29
CA ARG A 249 -30.77 -20.22 0.09
C ARG A 249 -30.96 -19.01 1.01
N LEU A 250 -30.34 -19.04 2.18
CA LEU A 250 -30.35 -17.90 3.09
C LEU A 250 -29.68 -16.67 2.46
N PRO A 251 -30.18 -15.45 2.71
CA PRO A 251 -29.60 -14.24 2.17
C PRO A 251 -28.20 -14.01 2.76
N ARG A 252 -27.26 -13.57 1.91
CA ARG A 252 -25.93 -13.13 2.36
C ARG A 252 -26.08 -11.90 3.25
N VAL A 253 -25.74 -12.03 4.52
CA VAL A 253 -25.75 -10.93 5.48
C VAL A 253 -24.48 -10.11 5.33
N ARG A 254 -24.58 -8.79 5.47
CA ARG A 254 -23.47 -7.86 5.25
C ARG A 254 -23.40 -6.84 6.37
N VAL A 255 -22.31 -6.88 7.14
CA VAL A 255 -22.09 -6.00 8.30
C VAL A 255 -20.90 -5.10 8.00
N ARG A 256 -21.02 -3.81 8.33
CA ARG A 256 -19.88 -2.90 8.24
C ARG A 256 -18.95 -3.18 9.41
N THR A 257 -17.70 -3.51 9.11
CA THR A 257 -16.70 -3.95 10.07
C THR A 257 -15.56 -2.93 10.11
N LEU A 258 -15.24 -2.43 11.30
CA LEU A 258 -14.05 -1.61 11.55
C LEU A 258 -12.92 -2.52 12.02
N VAL A 259 -11.82 -2.56 11.27
CA VAL A 259 -10.60 -3.21 11.70
C VAL A 259 -9.69 -2.14 12.31
N PRO A 260 -9.47 -2.15 13.64
CA PRO A 260 -8.60 -1.19 14.30
C PRO A 260 -7.13 -1.45 13.96
N ALA A 261 -6.30 -0.42 14.06
CA ALA A 261 -4.86 -0.60 14.03
C ALA A 261 -4.38 -1.37 15.27
N GLU A 262 -3.33 -2.18 15.14
CA GLU A 262 -2.66 -2.84 16.27
C GLU A 262 -2.30 -1.80 17.36
N GLY A 263 -2.77 -2.05 18.60
CA GLY A 263 -2.59 -1.14 19.74
C GLY A 263 -3.86 -0.40 20.21
N GLY A 264 -4.96 -0.46 19.45
CA GLY A 264 -6.28 0.01 19.90
C GLY A 264 -7.04 -1.06 20.70
N LEU A 265 -7.60 -0.69 21.85
CA LEU A 265 -8.43 -1.56 22.69
C LEU A 265 -9.47 -2.34 21.87
N TYR A 266 -9.44 -3.65 22.09
CA TYR A 266 -10.20 -4.69 21.42
C TYR A 266 -11.71 -4.51 21.60
N GLN A 267 -12.46 -4.58 20.51
CA GLN A 267 -13.83 -5.09 20.56
C GLN A 267 -13.90 -6.37 19.72
N PRO A 268 -14.19 -7.54 20.31
CA PRO A 268 -14.48 -8.73 19.53
C PRO A 268 -15.70 -8.45 18.63
N LEU A 269 -15.47 -8.49 17.32
CA LEU A 269 -16.51 -8.58 16.30
C LEU A 269 -16.89 -10.07 16.24
N SER A 270 -17.94 -10.64 16.82
CA SER A 270 -19.18 -10.24 17.47
C SER A 270 -19.50 -11.36 18.51
N PRO A 271 -20.45 -11.19 19.44
CA PRO A 271 -21.85 -11.35 19.06
C PRO A 271 -22.55 -10.07 19.45
N LEU A 272 -22.80 -9.18 18.48
CA LEU A 272 -24.06 -8.46 18.55
C LEU A 272 -25.10 -9.53 18.85
N ARG A 273 -25.74 -9.42 20.02
CA ARG A 273 -27.05 -9.99 20.26
C ARG A 273 -27.88 -9.54 19.06
N VAL A 274 -27.93 -10.35 18.00
CA VAL A 274 -28.84 -10.11 16.87
C VAL A 274 -30.20 -10.48 17.42
N ARG A 275 -30.78 -9.59 18.22
CA ARG A 275 -32.20 -9.66 18.58
C ARG A 275 -32.96 -9.37 17.29
N GLY A 276 -33.43 -10.43 16.65
CA GLY A 276 -34.35 -10.31 15.53
C GLY A 276 -33.66 -10.14 14.18
N TYR A 277 -33.64 -11.17 13.34
CA TYR A 277 -33.36 -10.95 11.91
C TYR A 277 -34.56 -10.28 11.28
N ARG A 278 -34.37 -9.18 10.52
CA ARG A 278 -35.40 -8.71 9.59
C ARG A 278 -35.13 -9.32 8.23
N LEU A 279 -35.91 -10.32 7.84
CA LEU A 279 -35.80 -10.98 6.54
C LEU A 279 -36.62 -10.18 5.52
N PHE A 280 -35.98 -9.80 4.42
CA PHE A 280 -36.64 -9.14 3.29
C PHE A 280 -36.76 -10.14 2.14
N ARG A 281 -37.97 -10.64 1.91
CA ARG A 281 -38.28 -11.53 0.79
C ARG A 281 -38.56 -10.70 -0.47
N GLY A 282 -37.50 -10.20 -1.11
CA GLY A 282 -37.60 -9.55 -2.43
C GLY A 282 -37.95 -8.06 -2.42
N LYS A 283 -38.05 -7.48 -3.62
CA LYS A 283 -38.29 -6.04 -3.83
C LYS A 283 -39.73 -5.70 -3.42
N GLY A 284 -39.90 -4.92 -2.35
CA GLY A 284 -41.21 -4.43 -1.88
C GLY A 284 -41.83 -5.18 -0.68
N SER A 285 -41.21 -6.24 -0.17
CA SER A 285 -41.73 -6.96 1.00
C SER A 285 -41.47 -6.21 2.32
N LYS A 286 -42.46 -6.15 3.22
CA LYS A 286 -42.29 -5.65 4.59
C LYS A 286 -41.31 -6.55 5.36
N PRO A 287 -40.38 -5.99 6.16
CA PRO A 287 -39.46 -6.80 6.95
C PRO A 287 -40.20 -7.63 7.99
N GLN A 288 -39.96 -8.94 8.01
CA GLN A 288 -40.42 -9.81 9.08
C GLN A 288 -39.29 -10.05 10.08
N LEU A 289 -39.59 -9.82 11.36
CA LEU A 289 -38.69 -10.08 12.49
C LEU A 289 -38.72 -11.58 12.81
N ILE A 290 -37.58 -12.25 12.69
CA ILE A 290 -37.37 -13.63 13.13
C ILE A 290 -36.64 -13.54 14.47
N ALA A 291 -37.34 -13.91 15.55
CA ALA A 291 -36.76 -14.02 16.88
C ALA A 291 -35.56 -15.01 16.88
N PRO A 292 -34.56 -14.80 17.75
CA PRO A 292 -33.37 -15.65 17.81
C PRO A 292 -33.69 -17.12 18.05
#